data_AF-A0A2M6WW41-F1
#
_entry.id   AF-A0A2M6WW41-F1
#
_cell.length_a   1.000
_cell.length_b   1.000
_cell.length_c   1.000
_cell.angle_alpha   90.00
_cell.angle_beta   90.00
_cell.angle_gamma   90.00
#
_symmetry.space_group_name_H-M   'P 1'
#
loop_
_entity.id
_entity.type
_entity.pdbx_description
1 polymer ?
#
loop_
_entity_poly.entity_id
_entity_poly.type
_entity_poly.pdbx_seq_one_letter_code
_entity_poly.pdbx_strand_id
1 'polypeptide(L)'
;LKSGTIRQGGSTITQQVAKTAFLTPERTFTRKIKEIILAYWLEKKFSKNEILNSYLNLVPYGSNAYGVEAASQIYFTKPTKDLSLAESAYLASLPKAPTYYSPWGVHRDELEQRKNYIIEKMYKLNFIDQEEKIRAQTAKVKFEPRSLGLIKAPHFVLMVKDYLVNKYGEETVTNGGLKVITSLDWELQQIAEQVVLEGSQRNTELYQGKNAALVAQDAKTGQILALVGSKDYFDVENEGNFNVATQGLRQPGSAL
;
A
#
# COMPACT_ATOMS: atom_id res chain seq x y z
N LEU A 1 26.40 4.20 29.04
CA LEU A 1 25.72 3.08 28.32
C LEU A 1 25.40 3.56 26.92
N LYS A 2 26.16 3.10 25.91
CA LYS A 2 25.97 3.51 24.51
C LYS A 2 24.63 2.99 24.01
N SER A 3 23.86 3.87 23.37
CA SER A 3 22.60 3.59 22.70
C SER A 3 22.78 2.44 21.71
N GLY A 4 22.31 1.24 22.10
CA GLY A 4 22.13 0.14 21.18
C GLY A 4 21.07 0.55 20.17
N THR A 5 21.49 0.77 18.93
CA THR A 5 20.59 0.93 17.80
C THR A 5 19.66 -0.28 17.78
N ILE A 6 18.37 -0.04 18.01
CA ILE A 6 17.32 -1.04 17.85
C ILE A 6 17.38 -1.48 16.38
N ARG A 7 17.93 -2.68 16.12
CA ARG A 7 17.84 -3.32 14.81
C ARG A 7 16.36 -3.51 14.49
N GLN A 8 15.85 -2.73 13.55
CA GLN A 8 14.52 -2.90 12.97
C GLN A 8 14.34 -4.35 12.50
N GLY A 9 13.23 -5.00 12.89
CA GLY A 9 12.84 -6.32 12.37
C GLY A 9 13.02 -7.53 13.31
N GLY A 10 13.31 -7.34 14.60
CA GLY A 10 13.62 -8.44 15.54
C GLY A 10 12.46 -9.36 15.99
N SER A 11 11.33 -9.42 15.27
CA SER A 11 10.20 -10.31 15.66
C SER A 11 10.13 -11.54 14.75
N THR A 12 10.00 -12.72 15.35
CA THR A 12 9.85 -13.99 14.62
C THR A 12 8.45 -14.13 14.01
N ILE A 13 8.26 -15.07 13.08
CA ILE A 13 6.93 -15.39 12.54
C ILE A 13 5.96 -15.77 13.68
N THR A 14 6.40 -16.59 14.63
CA THR A 14 5.59 -16.97 15.80
C THR A 14 5.18 -15.77 16.64
N GLN A 15 6.11 -14.84 16.88
CA GLN A 15 5.82 -13.59 17.58
C GLN A 15 4.80 -12.72 16.82
N GLN A 16 4.88 -12.70 15.48
CA GLN A 16 3.89 -12.01 14.66
C GLN A 16 2.51 -12.66 14.75
N VAL A 17 2.42 -14.00 14.74
CA VAL A 17 1.15 -14.71 14.97
C VAL A 17 0.57 -14.34 16.34
N ALA A 18 1.38 -14.42 17.40
CA ALA A 18 0.96 -14.05 18.75
C ALA A 18 0.45 -12.61 18.83
N LYS A 19 1.17 -11.68 18.19
CA LYS A 19 0.80 -10.27 18.12
C LYS A 19 -0.54 -10.07 17.42
N THR A 20 -0.68 -10.61 16.21
CA THR A 20 -1.86 -10.36 15.36
C THR A 20 -3.12 -11.06 15.90
N ALA A 21 -2.98 -12.25 16.49
CA ALA A 21 -4.13 -13.04 16.93
C ALA A 21 -4.67 -12.64 18.33
N PHE A 22 -3.80 -12.17 19.24
CA PHE A 22 -4.15 -12.09 20.67
C PHE A 22 -3.90 -10.74 21.35
N LEU A 23 -3.19 -9.80 20.70
CA LEU A 23 -2.74 -8.58 21.36
C LEU A 23 -3.30 -7.34 20.68
N THR A 24 -3.40 -6.25 21.45
CA THR A 24 -3.79 -4.95 20.94
C THR A 24 -2.63 -4.28 20.18
N PRO A 25 -2.93 -3.30 19.29
CA PRO A 25 -1.92 -2.51 18.55
C PRO A 25 -0.94 -1.68 19.40
N GLU A 26 -1.17 -1.56 20.71
CA GLU A 26 -0.45 -0.62 21.58
C GLU A 26 1.04 -0.94 21.71
N ARG A 27 1.92 0.03 21.46
CA ARG A 27 3.37 -0.20 21.50
C ARG A 27 3.96 -0.04 22.90
N THR A 28 3.65 -0.97 23.80
CA THR A 28 4.18 -0.99 25.18
C THR A 28 5.17 -2.15 25.41
N PHE A 29 6.11 -1.97 26.35
CA PHE A 29 7.02 -3.03 26.78
C PHE A 29 6.26 -4.24 27.34
N THR A 30 5.20 -3.98 28.10
CA THR A 30 4.31 -5.02 28.65
C THR A 30 3.68 -5.86 27.54
N ARG A 31 3.20 -5.24 26.45
CA ARG A 31 2.70 -5.98 25.28
C ARG A 31 3.79 -6.86 24.68
N LYS A 32 5.02 -6.35 24.52
CA LYS A 32 6.11 -7.13 23.91
C LYS A 32 6.51 -8.35 24.77
N ILE A 33 6.47 -8.24 26.10
CA ILE A 33 6.70 -9.38 27.00
C ILE A 33 5.59 -10.43 26.82
N LYS A 34 4.31 -10.01 26.79
CA LYS A 34 3.19 -10.91 26.50
C LYS A 34 3.35 -11.61 25.15
N GLU A 35 3.78 -10.89 24.13
CA GLU A 35 4.06 -11.44 22.79
C GLU A 35 5.12 -12.55 22.82
N ILE A 36 6.21 -12.36 23.56
CA ILE A 36 7.27 -13.36 23.70
C ILE A 36 6.75 -14.61 24.44
N ILE A 37 6.00 -14.43 25.52
CA ILE A 37 5.41 -15.55 26.28
C ILE A 37 4.43 -16.33 25.40
N LEU A 38 3.50 -15.65 24.73
CA LEU A 38 2.54 -16.29 23.84
C LEU A 38 3.23 -17.02 22.68
N ALA A 39 4.28 -16.43 22.10
CA ALA A 39 5.07 -17.09 21.07
C ALA A 39 5.70 -18.40 21.58
N TYR A 40 6.30 -18.38 22.78
CA TYR A 40 6.84 -19.60 23.38
C TYR A 40 5.77 -20.70 23.54
N TRP A 41 4.57 -20.34 24.00
CA TRP A 41 3.46 -21.27 24.14
C TRP A 41 2.97 -21.82 22.79
N LEU A 42 2.90 -20.98 21.76
CA LEU A 42 2.56 -21.41 20.40
C LEU A 42 3.58 -22.43 19.87
N GLU A 43 4.89 -22.20 20.06
CA GLU A 43 5.92 -23.16 19.60
C GLU A 43 5.94 -24.48 20.38
N LYS A 44 5.42 -24.49 21.61
CA LYS A 44 5.26 -25.73 22.38
C LYS A 44 4.05 -26.57 21.94
N LYS A 45 3.03 -25.92 21.38
CA LYS A 45 1.75 -26.56 21.04
C LYS A 45 1.60 -26.86 19.56
N PHE A 46 2.21 -26.07 18.68
CA PHE A 46 2.06 -26.15 17.24
C PHE A 46 3.41 -26.33 16.54
N SER A 47 3.39 -27.09 15.45
CA SER A 47 4.54 -27.25 14.55
C SER A 47 4.86 -25.95 13.81
N LYS A 48 6.08 -25.85 13.27
CA LYS A 48 6.49 -24.68 12.46
C LYS A 48 5.63 -24.50 11.22
N ASN A 49 5.14 -25.58 10.62
CA ASN A 49 4.23 -25.51 9.46
C ASN A 49 2.86 -24.97 9.85
N GLU A 50 2.30 -25.37 10.98
CA GLU A 50 1.03 -24.82 11.48
C GLU A 50 1.14 -23.34 11.87
N ILE A 51 2.26 -22.95 12.47
CA ILE A 51 2.54 -21.55 12.80
C ILE A 51 2.68 -20.72 11.53
N LEU A 52 3.42 -21.20 10.52
CA LEU A 52 3.56 -20.52 9.24
C LEU A 52 2.20 -20.41 8.52
N ASN A 53 1.42 -21.49 8.50
CA ASN A 53 0.07 -21.48 7.94
C ASN A 53 -0.83 -20.45 8.65
N SER A 54 -0.78 -20.40 9.98
CA SER A 54 -1.52 -19.40 10.77
C SER A 54 -1.06 -17.99 10.43
N TYR A 55 0.25 -17.75 10.33
CA TYR A 55 0.81 -16.46 9.93
C TYR A 55 0.29 -16.01 8.56
N LEU A 56 0.39 -16.88 7.56
CA LEU A 56 -0.03 -16.59 6.19
C LEU A 56 -1.52 -16.33 6.08
N ASN A 57 -2.36 -16.86 6.97
CA ASN A 57 -3.81 -16.64 6.95
C ASN A 57 -4.27 -15.45 7.82
N LEU A 58 -3.45 -14.98 8.77
CA LEU A 58 -3.82 -13.90 9.68
C LEU A 58 -3.24 -12.54 9.30
N VAL A 59 -2.07 -12.54 8.64
CA VAL A 59 -1.35 -11.29 8.38
C VAL A 59 -2.13 -10.42 7.37
N PRO A 60 -2.22 -9.09 7.60
CA PRO A 60 -2.84 -8.19 6.64
C PRO A 60 -1.94 -7.99 5.43
N TYR A 61 -2.54 -8.08 4.24
CA TYR A 61 -1.93 -7.74 2.95
C TYR A 61 -2.46 -6.42 2.39
N GLY A 62 -3.25 -5.67 3.16
CA GLY A 62 -3.81 -4.38 2.77
C GLY A 62 -5.14 -4.52 2.02
N SER A 63 -5.83 -3.41 1.81
CA SER A 63 -7.13 -3.38 1.09
C SER A 63 -8.16 -4.41 1.57
N ASN A 64 -8.24 -4.61 2.89
CA ASN A 64 -9.09 -5.59 3.56
C ASN A 64 -8.77 -7.07 3.21
N ALA A 65 -7.64 -7.34 2.56
CA ALA A 65 -7.13 -8.69 2.37
C ALA A 65 -6.42 -9.17 3.64
N TYR A 66 -7.05 -10.08 4.37
CA TYR A 66 -6.45 -10.82 5.48
C TYR A 66 -6.22 -12.26 5.03
N GLY A 67 -4.95 -12.67 5.04
CA GLY A 67 -4.55 -13.97 4.55
C GLY A 67 -4.08 -13.96 3.09
N VAL A 68 -3.12 -14.83 2.78
CA VAL A 68 -2.42 -14.87 1.49
C VAL A 68 -3.34 -15.28 0.34
N GLU A 69 -4.29 -16.20 0.57
CA GLU A 69 -5.26 -16.62 -0.45
C GLU A 69 -6.22 -15.49 -0.80
N ALA A 70 -6.78 -14.81 0.20
CA ALA A 70 -7.62 -13.64 -0.04
C ALA A 70 -6.86 -12.54 -0.80
N ALA A 71 -5.59 -12.30 -0.43
CA ALA A 71 -4.73 -11.35 -1.13
C ALA A 71 -4.49 -11.77 -2.59
N SER A 72 -4.16 -13.04 -2.84
CA SER A 72 -3.97 -13.58 -4.18
C SER A 72 -5.18 -13.36 -5.08
N GLN A 73 -6.39 -13.62 -4.56
CA GLN A 73 -7.64 -13.38 -5.28
C GLN A 73 -7.88 -11.88 -5.54
N ILE A 74 -7.67 -11.04 -4.52
CA ILE A 74 -7.90 -9.59 -4.62
C ILE A 74 -6.94 -8.90 -5.59
N TYR A 75 -5.66 -9.30 -5.59
CA TYR A 75 -4.62 -8.62 -6.36
C TYR A 75 -4.45 -9.23 -7.76
N PHE A 76 -4.76 -10.51 -7.96
CA PHE A 76 -4.43 -11.23 -9.20
C PHE A 76 -5.56 -12.14 -9.72
N THR A 77 -6.69 -12.28 -9.01
CA THR A 77 -7.77 -13.25 -9.33
C THR A 77 -7.24 -14.67 -9.57
N LYS A 78 -6.30 -15.11 -8.73
CA LYS A 78 -5.66 -16.43 -8.82
C LYS A 78 -5.64 -17.12 -7.47
N PRO A 79 -5.74 -18.47 -7.45
CA PRO A 79 -5.42 -19.21 -6.24
C PRO A 79 -3.92 -19.13 -5.94
N THR A 80 -3.55 -19.12 -4.65
CA THR A 80 -2.14 -18.89 -4.23
C THR A 80 -1.16 -19.89 -4.86
N LYS A 81 -1.60 -21.13 -5.12
CA LYS A 81 -0.80 -22.19 -5.75
C LYS A 81 -0.39 -21.90 -7.20
N ASP A 82 -1.12 -21.01 -7.88
CA ASP A 82 -0.91 -20.70 -9.30
C ASP A 82 -0.17 -19.36 -9.48
N LEU A 83 0.33 -18.77 -8.38
CA LEU A 83 1.11 -17.55 -8.42
C LEU A 83 2.50 -17.79 -9.00
N SER A 84 2.93 -16.86 -9.85
CA SER A 84 4.32 -16.77 -10.28
C SER A 84 5.24 -16.32 -9.14
N LEU A 85 6.55 -16.50 -9.34
CA LEU A 85 7.57 -16.01 -8.40
C LEU A 85 7.49 -14.49 -8.19
N ALA A 86 7.21 -13.72 -9.23
CA ALA A 86 7.06 -12.27 -9.14
C ALA A 86 5.82 -11.87 -8.33
N GLU A 87 4.67 -12.48 -8.60
CA GLU A 87 3.42 -12.24 -7.84
C GLU A 87 3.58 -12.64 -6.36
N SER A 88 4.23 -13.78 -6.11
CA SER A 88 4.58 -14.24 -4.76
C SER A 88 5.49 -13.25 -4.03
N ALA A 89 6.48 -12.68 -4.72
CA ALA A 89 7.36 -11.66 -4.16
C ALA A 89 6.63 -10.34 -3.86
N TYR A 90 5.65 -9.95 -4.67
CA TYR A 90 4.76 -8.82 -4.32
C TYR A 90 3.96 -9.12 -3.06
N LEU A 91 3.28 -10.28 -2.96
CA LEU A 91 2.52 -10.62 -1.75
C LEU A 91 3.43 -10.65 -0.52
N ALA A 92 4.64 -11.20 -0.62
CA ALA A 92 5.62 -11.20 0.47
C ALA A 92 6.12 -9.79 0.86
N SER A 93 5.95 -8.79 -0.01
CA SER A 93 6.31 -7.40 0.26
C SER A 93 5.28 -6.67 1.11
N LEU A 94 3.99 -7.00 0.97
CA LEU A 94 2.87 -6.25 1.56
C LEU A 94 2.85 -6.28 3.10
N PRO A 95 3.01 -7.43 3.80
CA PRO A 95 2.88 -7.50 5.26
C PRO A 95 3.75 -6.52 6.06
N LYS A 96 4.87 -6.07 5.49
CA LYS A 96 5.77 -5.12 6.16
C LYS A 96 5.11 -3.77 6.40
N ALA A 97 4.35 -3.29 5.42
CA ALA A 97 3.64 -2.01 5.45
C ALA A 97 2.50 -2.06 4.41
N PRO A 98 1.36 -2.70 4.74
CA PRO A 98 0.36 -3.08 3.75
C PRO A 98 -0.37 -1.90 3.11
N THR A 99 -0.43 -0.75 3.79
CA THR A 99 -1.00 0.47 3.22
C THR A 99 0.02 1.15 2.30
N TYR A 100 1.24 1.31 2.79
CA TYR A 100 2.33 1.97 2.09
C TYR A 100 2.66 1.24 0.78
N TYR A 101 2.90 -0.07 0.86
CA TYR A 101 3.22 -0.92 -0.29
C TYR A 101 1.99 -1.35 -1.11
N SER A 102 0.87 -0.64 -1.00
CA SER A 102 -0.32 -0.93 -1.81
C SER A 102 -0.04 -0.70 -3.30
N PRO A 103 -0.36 -1.65 -4.20
CA PRO A 103 -0.17 -1.47 -5.65
C PRO A 103 -1.09 -0.40 -6.26
N TRP A 104 -2.13 0.00 -5.51
CA TRP A 104 -3.04 1.09 -5.85
C TRP A 104 -2.77 2.38 -5.06
N GLY A 105 -1.69 2.38 -4.28
CA GLY A 105 -1.25 3.54 -3.51
C GLY A 105 -0.25 4.40 -4.27
N VAL A 106 0.29 5.40 -3.58
CA VAL A 106 1.23 6.36 -4.15
C VAL A 106 2.69 5.85 -4.20
N HIS A 107 3.02 4.78 -3.48
CA HIS A 107 4.39 4.24 -3.34
C HIS A 107 4.62 2.98 -4.19
N ARG A 108 4.18 3.03 -5.45
CA ARG A 108 4.26 1.87 -6.37
C ARG A 108 5.69 1.53 -6.75
N ASP A 109 6.56 2.51 -6.89
CA ASP A 109 7.97 2.30 -7.23
C ASP A 109 8.71 1.64 -6.06
N GLU A 110 8.37 2.00 -4.82
CA GLU A 110 8.93 1.40 -3.62
C GLU A 110 8.42 -0.03 -3.41
N LEU A 111 7.17 -0.33 -3.80
CA LEU A 111 6.67 -1.71 -3.89
C LEU A 111 7.49 -2.52 -4.90
N GLU A 112 7.77 -1.95 -6.08
CA GLU A 112 8.58 -2.60 -7.11
C GLU A 112 10.01 -2.90 -6.62
N GLN A 113 10.65 -1.92 -6.00
CA GLN A 113 11.96 -2.10 -5.38
C GLN A 113 11.92 -3.17 -4.28
N ARG A 114 10.84 -3.21 -3.49
CA ARG A 114 10.66 -4.20 -2.43
C ARG A 114 10.49 -5.62 -2.99
N LYS A 115 9.72 -5.79 -4.06
CA LYS A 115 9.60 -7.06 -4.81
C LYS A 115 10.98 -7.51 -5.29
N ASN A 116 11.73 -6.63 -5.95
CA ASN A 116 13.07 -6.93 -6.48
C ASN A 116 14.06 -7.29 -5.37
N TYR A 117 13.97 -6.65 -4.20
CA TYR A 117 14.76 -7.01 -3.02
C TYR A 117 14.45 -8.43 -2.52
N ILE A 118 13.19 -8.83 -2.50
CA ILE A 118 12.80 -10.19 -2.05
C ILE A 118 13.35 -11.24 -3.01
N ILE A 119 13.20 -11.03 -4.32
CA ILE A 119 13.74 -11.94 -5.34
C ILE A 119 15.27 -12.05 -5.21
N GLU A 120 15.96 -10.92 -5.03
CA GLU A 120 17.41 -10.90 -4.80
C GLU A 120 17.82 -11.69 -3.54
N LYS A 121 17.00 -11.65 -2.48
CA LYS A 121 17.23 -12.45 -1.27
C LYS A 121 17.00 -13.94 -1.51
N MET A 122 15.97 -14.31 -2.27
CA MET A 122 15.72 -15.71 -2.62
C MET A 122 16.88 -16.31 -3.41
N TYR A 123 17.43 -15.56 -4.37
CA TYR A 123 18.61 -15.97 -5.12
C TYR A 123 19.84 -16.16 -4.22
N LYS A 124 20.15 -15.19 -3.36
CA LYS A 124 21.28 -15.27 -2.41
C LYS A 124 21.17 -16.40 -1.40
N LEU A 125 19.96 -16.87 -1.13
CA LEU A 125 19.68 -18.00 -0.24
C LEU A 125 19.51 -19.33 -1.00
N ASN A 126 19.80 -19.35 -2.31
CA ASN A 126 19.72 -20.51 -3.19
C ASN A 126 18.32 -21.15 -3.30
N PHE A 127 17.25 -20.36 -3.13
CA PHE A 127 15.88 -20.83 -3.38
C PHE A 127 15.47 -20.78 -4.85
N ILE A 128 16.16 -19.95 -5.64
CA ILE A 128 15.94 -19.75 -7.07
C ILE A 128 17.29 -19.61 -7.76
N ASP A 129 17.34 -19.92 -9.05
CA ASP A 129 18.54 -19.71 -9.87
C ASP A 129 18.62 -18.28 -10.46
N GLN A 130 19.69 -18.02 -11.22
CA GLN A 130 19.93 -16.71 -11.83
C GLN A 130 18.93 -16.39 -12.95
N GLU A 131 18.47 -17.39 -13.71
CA GLU A 131 17.51 -17.19 -14.79
C GLU A 131 16.12 -16.86 -14.24
N GLU A 132 15.68 -17.58 -13.21
CA GLU A 132 14.45 -17.32 -12.46
C GLU A 132 14.46 -15.93 -11.84
N LYS A 133 15.58 -15.52 -11.22
CA LYS A 133 15.75 -14.15 -10.71
C LYS A 133 15.52 -13.12 -11.80
N ILE A 134 16.23 -13.21 -12.93
CA ILE A 134 16.15 -12.22 -14.02
C ILE A 134 14.71 -12.17 -14.57
N ARG A 135 14.12 -13.34 -14.82
CA ARG A 135 12.74 -13.48 -15.31
C ARG A 135 11.73 -12.86 -14.35
N ALA A 136 11.84 -13.10 -13.06
CA ALA A 136 10.91 -12.55 -12.07
C ALA A 136 11.10 -11.05 -11.82
N GLN A 137 12.35 -10.55 -11.89
CA GLN A 137 12.61 -9.11 -11.75
C GLN A 137 12.08 -8.31 -12.93
N THR A 138 12.16 -8.86 -14.15
CA THR A 138 11.69 -8.20 -15.39
C THR A 138 10.22 -8.46 -15.71
N ALA A 139 9.56 -9.38 -14.99
CA ALA A 139 8.14 -9.69 -15.17
C ALA A 139 7.27 -8.46 -14.92
N LYS A 140 6.44 -8.12 -15.91
CA LYS A 140 5.40 -7.09 -15.79
C LYS A 140 4.15 -7.74 -15.20
N VAL A 141 3.97 -7.60 -13.89
CA VAL A 141 2.77 -8.09 -13.21
C VAL A 141 1.66 -7.06 -13.32
N LYS A 142 0.51 -7.50 -13.81
CA LYS A 142 -0.71 -6.70 -13.81
C LYS A 142 -1.46 -6.99 -12.52
N PHE A 143 -1.68 -5.95 -11.71
CA PHE A 143 -2.61 -6.03 -10.60
C PHE A 143 -4.02 -5.84 -11.13
N GLU A 144 -4.96 -6.58 -10.56
CA GLU A 144 -6.37 -6.36 -10.84
C GLU A 144 -6.78 -4.93 -10.46
N PRO A 145 -7.71 -4.33 -11.21
CA PRO A 145 -8.30 -3.08 -10.81
C PRO A 145 -8.84 -3.22 -9.40
N ARG A 146 -8.55 -2.24 -8.55
CA ARG A 146 -9.07 -2.26 -7.19
C ARG A 146 -10.60 -2.24 -7.31
N SER A 147 -11.27 -3.28 -6.80
CA SER A 147 -12.71 -3.27 -6.60
C SER A 147 -13.04 -2.28 -5.48
N LEU A 148 -12.90 -1.01 -5.81
CA LEU A 148 -13.39 0.10 -5.04
C LEU A 148 -14.90 0.09 -5.25
N GLY A 149 -15.65 -0.48 -4.31
CA GLY A 149 -17.01 0.06 -4.12
C GLY A 149 -16.88 1.59 -4.05
N LEU A 150 -17.87 2.33 -4.57
CA LEU A 150 -17.87 3.79 -4.80
C LEU A 150 -17.01 4.61 -3.80
N ILE A 151 -15.68 4.71 -4.03
CA ILE A 151 -14.82 5.63 -3.29
C ILE A 151 -15.00 7.00 -3.92
N LYS A 152 -15.48 7.93 -3.12
CA LYS A 152 -15.53 9.35 -3.46
C LYS A 152 -14.14 9.97 -3.32
N ALA A 153 -13.78 10.88 -4.22
CA ALA A 153 -12.53 11.65 -4.16
C ALA A 153 -11.26 10.79 -3.96
N PRO A 154 -10.99 9.78 -4.82
CA PRO A 154 -9.97 8.77 -4.56
C PRO A 154 -8.55 9.34 -4.37
N HIS A 155 -8.16 10.34 -5.17
CA HIS A 155 -6.87 11.02 -5.02
C HIS A 155 -6.71 11.67 -3.64
N PHE A 156 -7.74 12.38 -3.17
CA PHE A 156 -7.77 13.00 -1.85
C PHE A 156 -7.71 11.96 -0.73
N VAL A 157 -8.55 10.92 -0.81
CA VAL A 157 -8.65 9.87 0.22
C VAL A 157 -7.33 9.12 0.36
N LEU A 158 -6.66 8.81 -0.75
CA LEU A 158 -5.36 8.12 -0.71
C LEU A 158 -4.25 9.00 -0.15
N MET A 159 -4.23 10.29 -0.48
CA MET A 159 -3.31 11.26 0.14
C MET A 159 -3.52 11.33 1.65
N VAL A 160 -4.77 11.41 2.12
CA VAL A 160 -5.09 11.41 3.55
C VAL A 160 -4.64 10.12 4.21
N LYS A 161 -4.89 8.97 3.57
CA LYS A 161 -4.46 7.67 4.11
C LYS A 161 -2.95 7.60 4.27
N ASP A 162 -2.19 8.10 3.30
CA ASP A 162 -0.73 8.17 3.38
C ASP A 162 -0.25 9.10 4.50
N TYR A 163 -0.82 10.29 4.62
CA TYR A 163 -0.55 11.21 5.71
C TYR A 163 -0.77 10.56 7.09
N LEU A 164 -1.87 9.82 7.26
CA LEU A 164 -2.17 9.13 8.51
C LEU A 164 -1.15 8.02 8.82
N VAL A 165 -0.70 7.29 7.81
CA VAL A 165 0.34 6.25 7.98
C VAL A 165 1.65 6.88 8.43
N ASN A 166 2.04 8.00 7.82
CA ASN A 166 3.25 8.73 8.20
C ASN A 166 3.17 9.31 9.61
N LYS A 167 1.98 9.77 10.03
CA LYS A 167 1.77 10.40 11.33
C LYS A 167 1.58 9.43 12.48
N TYR A 168 0.78 8.37 12.28
CA TYR A 168 0.32 7.46 13.33
C TYR A 168 0.84 6.02 13.18
N GLY A 169 1.49 5.71 12.06
CA GLY A 169 2.00 4.39 11.74
C GLY A 169 0.96 3.44 11.15
N GLU A 170 1.44 2.47 10.36
CA GLU A 170 0.64 1.44 9.68
C GLU A 170 -0.36 0.72 10.58
N GLU A 171 0.10 0.29 11.75
CA GLU A 171 -0.67 -0.55 12.67
C GLU A 171 -1.93 0.16 13.19
N THR A 172 -1.80 1.45 13.52
CA THR A 172 -2.90 2.30 13.97
C THR A 172 -3.90 2.55 12.84
N VAL A 173 -3.41 2.80 11.62
CA VAL A 173 -4.29 3.10 10.47
C VAL A 173 -5.04 1.86 10.00
N THR A 174 -4.41 0.69 10.03
CA THR A 174 -5.01 -0.56 9.55
C THR A 174 -5.96 -1.18 10.57
N ASN A 175 -5.60 -1.19 11.85
CA ASN A 175 -6.31 -1.94 12.89
C ASN A 175 -6.93 -1.08 14.00
N GLY A 176 -6.70 0.23 13.99
CA GLY A 176 -7.13 1.13 15.07
C GLY A 176 -8.60 1.57 15.03
N GLY A 177 -9.36 1.18 13.99
CA GLY A 177 -10.78 1.53 13.88
C GLY A 177 -11.04 3.03 13.82
N LEU A 178 -10.16 3.80 13.18
CA LEU A 178 -10.19 5.25 13.18
C LEU A 178 -11.43 5.80 12.44
N LYS A 179 -12.08 6.81 13.05
CA LYS A 179 -13.00 7.71 12.34
C LYS A 179 -12.23 8.97 11.95
N VAL A 180 -12.12 9.22 10.65
CA VAL A 180 -11.33 10.34 10.11
C VAL A 180 -12.28 11.42 9.59
N ILE A 181 -12.10 12.65 10.08
CA ILE A 181 -12.77 13.85 9.58
C ILE A 181 -11.71 14.68 8.85
N THR A 182 -12.00 15.09 7.62
CA THR A 182 -11.04 15.79 6.73
C THR A 182 -11.57 17.17 6.36
N SER A 183 -10.74 17.94 5.64
CA SER A 183 -11.10 19.23 5.05
C SER A 183 -11.77 19.11 3.67
N LEU A 184 -12.06 17.89 3.20
CA LEU A 184 -12.66 17.67 1.90
C LEU A 184 -14.02 18.39 1.83
N ASP A 185 -14.12 19.37 0.96
CA ASP A 185 -15.40 19.95 0.57
C ASP A 185 -15.96 19.12 -0.59
N TRP A 186 -17.08 18.44 -0.35
CA TRP A 186 -17.63 17.51 -1.33
C TRP A 186 -18.17 18.23 -2.58
N GLU A 187 -18.81 19.39 -2.41
CA GLU A 187 -19.34 20.14 -3.55
C GLU A 187 -18.20 20.68 -4.41
N LEU A 188 -17.17 21.24 -3.76
CA LEU A 188 -16.00 21.77 -4.45
C LEU A 188 -15.20 20.66 -5.16
N GLN A 189 -15.12 19.48 -4.56
CA GLN A 189 -14.51 18.31 -5.18
C GLN A 189 -15.25 17.89 -6.46
N GLN A 190 -16.58 17.86 -6.45
CA GLN A 190 -17.36 17.50 -7.64
C GLN A 190 -17.16 18.52 -8.77
N ILE A 191 -17.11 19.81 -8.43
CA ILE A 191 -16.80 20.87 -9.41
C ILE A 191 -15.39 20.67 -9.97
N ALA A 192 -14.40 20.41 -9.12
CA ALA A 192 -13.03 20.16 -9.54
C ALA A 192 -12.91 18.95 -10.48
N GLU A 193 -13.58 17.83 -10.16
CA GLU A 193 -13.60 16.63 -10.99
C GLU A 193 -14.21 16.93 -12.37
N GLN A 194 -15.32 17.65 -12.42
CA GLN A 194 -15.97 18.04 -13.68
C GLN A 194 -15.06 18.93 -14.55
N VAL A 195 -14.46 19.97 -13.95
CA VAL A 195 -13.59 20.92 -14.67
C VAL A 195 -12.34 20.23 -15.21
N VAL A 196 -11.74 19.32 -14.44
CA VAL A 196 -10.57 18.55 -14.88
C VAL A 196 -10.92 17.60 -16.02
N LEU A 197 -12.08 16.92 -15.95
CA LEU A 197 -12.58 16.06 -17.02
C LEU A 197 -12.77 16.85 -18.33
N GLU A 198 -13.56 17.92 -18.29
CA GLU A 198 -13.85 18.76 -19.47
C GLU A 198 -12.59 19.42 -20.04
N GLY A 199 -11.74 19.95 -19.15
CA GLY A 199 -10.47 20.57 -19.53
C GLY A 199 -9.51 19.57 -20.17
N SER A 200 -9.43 18.35 -19.64
CA SER A 200 -8.58 17.30 -20.21
C SER A 200 -9.08 16.84 -21.58
N GLN A 201 -10.40 16.73 -21.79
CA GLN A 201 -10.98 16.36 -23.09
C GLN A 201 -10.65 17.41 -24.15
N ARG A 202 -10.90 18.68 -23.85
CA ARG A 202 -10.57 19.82 -24.72
C ARG A 202 -9.08 19.83 -25.08
N ASN A 203 -8.20 19.63 -24.09
CA ASN A 203 -6.75 19.63 -24.31
C ASN A 203 -6.25 18.39 -25.06
N THR A 204 -6.97 17.27 -25.00
CA THR A 204 -6.67 16.09 -25.81
C THR A 204 -6.82 16.42 -27.30
N GLU A 205 -7.90 17.12 -27.67
CA GLU A 205 -8.17 17.49 -29.07
C GLU A 205 -7.20 18.56 -29.58
N LEU A 206 -6.92 19.58 -28.77
CA LEU A 206 -6.11 20.73 -29.20
C LEU A 206 -4.60 20.47 -29.15
N TYR A 207 -4.15 19.73 -28.13
CA TYR A 207 -2.73 19.67 -27.76
C TYR A 207 -2.23 18.24 -27.50
N GLN A 208 -3.06 17.22 -27.73
CA GLN A 208 -2.76 15.83 -27.37
C GLN A 208 -2.45 15.64 -25.88
N GLY A 209 -2.92 16.55 -25.02
CA GLY A 209 -2.75 16.49 -23.58
C GLY A 209 -3.71 15.48 -22.96
N LYS A 210 -3.20 14.39 -22.40
CA LYS A 210 -4.01 13.24 -21.96
C LYS A 210 -4.44 13.27 -20.50
N ASN A 211 -3.96 14.22 -19.71
CA ASN A 211 -4.23 14.29 -18.29
C ASN A 211 -4.23 15.73 -17.77
N ALA A 212 -4.88 15.96 -16.64
CA ALA A 212 -4.97 17.26 -15.97
C ALA A 212 -5.14 17.05 -14.46
N ALA A 213 -4.80 18.07 -13.68
CA ALA A 213 -4.88 18.03 -12.23
C ALA A 213 -5.27 19.38 -11.66
N LEU A 214 -5.90 19.36 -10.47
CA LEU A 214 -6.39 20.53 -9.77
C LEU A 214 -6.25 20.34 -8.26
N VAL A 215 -5.74 21.36 -7.59
CA VAL A 215 -5.72 21.48 -6.12
C VAL A 215 -6.45 22.75 -5.74
N ALA A 216 -7.49 22.64 -4.91
CA ALA A 216 -8.16 23.79 -4.31
C ALA A 216 -7.75 23.90 -2.84
N GLN A 217 -7.27 25.06 -2.43
CA GLN A 217 -6.76 25.31 -1.08
C GLN A 217 -7.46 26.52 -0.46
N ASP A 218 -7.80 26.42 0.82
CA ASP A 218 -8.20 27.57 1.61
C ASP A 218 -6.99 28.49 1.84
N ALA A 219 -7.06 29.72 1.33
CA ALA A 219 -5.94 30.66 1.33
C ALA A 219 -5.50 31.13 2.73
N LYS A 220 -6.35 31.01 3.76
CA LYS A 220 -6.06 31.47 5.11
C LYS A 220 -5.44 30.36 5.96
N THR A 221 -5.95 29.15 5.81
CA THR A 221 -5.60 28.01 6.66
C THR A 221 -4.64 27.04 5.98
N GLY A 222 -4.52 27.10 4.66
CA GLY A 222 -3.76 26.16 3.87
C GLY A 222 -4.42 24.78 3.75
N GLN A 223 -5.67 24.61 4.17
CA GLN A 223 -6.38 23.34 4.04
C GLN A 223 -6.64 23.00 2.58
N ILE A 224 -6.39 21.75 2.18
CA ILE A 224 -6.78 21.25 0.86
C ILE A 224 -8.27 20.93 0.92
N LEU A 225 -9.06 21.60 0.09
CA LEU A 225 -10.52 21.45 0.03
C LEU A 225 -10.94 20.47 -1.07
N ALA A 226 -10.21 20.45 -2.18
CA ALA A 226 -10.39 19.49 -3.26
C ALA A 226 -9.03 19.07 -3.85
N LEU A 227 -8.91 17.82 -4.26
CA LEU A 227 -7.73 17.26 -4.91
C LEU A 227 -8.14 16.31 -6.04
N VAL A 228 -7.78 16.68 -7.26
CA VAL A 228 -7.97 15.87 -8.46
C VAL A 228 -6.62 15.68 -9.12
N GLY A 229 -6.13 14.45 -9.12
CA GLY A 229 -4.83 14.10 -9.68
C GLY A 229 -4.86 13.68 -11.15
N SER A 230 -6.05 13.40 -11.71
CA SER A 230 -6.22 12.95 -13.08
C SER A 230 -7.66 13.16 -13.58
N LYS A 231 -7.87 13.03 -14.90
CA LYS A 231 -9.20 13.14 -15.54
C LYS A 231 -10.21 12.09 -15.05
N ASP A 232 -9.72 10.88 -14.77
CA ASP A 232 -10.51 9.74 -14.32
C ASP A 232 -9.57 8.83 -13.53
N TYR A 233 -9.84 8.67 -12.24
CA TYR A 233 -9.03 7.82 -11.38
C TYR A 233 -9.07 6.33 -11.78
N PHE A 234 -10.20 5.88 -12.34
CA PHE A 234 -10.45 4.48 -12.62
C PHE A 234 -9.94 4.04 -14.00
N ASP A 235 -9.52 4.99 -14.85
CA ASP A 235 -8.89 4.75 -16.15
C ASP A 235 -7.41 4.31 -15.98
N VAL A 236 -7.21 3.13 -15.40
CA VAL A 236 -5.87 2.59 -15.08
C VAL A 236 -5.00 2.41 -16.34
N GLU A 237 -5.62 2.16 -17.51
CA GLU A 237 -4.90 2.01 -18.78
C GLU A 237 -4.22 3.30 -19.22
N ASN A 238 -4.78 4.45 -18.84
CA ASN A 238 -4.23 5.78 -19.12
C ASN A 238 -3.66 6.46 -17.86
N GLU A 239 -3.16 5.66 -16.90
CA GLU A 239 -2.54 6.15 -15.67
C GLU A 239 -3.46 7.03 -14.81
N GLY A 240 -4.76 6.76 -14.85
CA GLY A 240 -5.77 7.50 -14.09
C GLY A 240 -5.53 7.49 -12.58
N ASN A 241 -4.99 6.40 -12.06
CA ASN A 241 -4.67 6.27 -10.63
C ASN A 241 -3.37 6.99 -10.22
N PHE A 242 -2.61 7.55 -11.16
CA PHE A 242 -1.47 8.40 -10.87
C PHE A 242 -1.94 9.82 -10.49
N ASN A 243 -1.51 10.30 -9.33
CA ASN A 243 -1.87 11.62 -8.86
C ASN A 243 -0.89 12.66 -9.37
N VAL A 244 -1.17 13.26 -10.52
CA VAL A 244 -0.31 14.28 -11.14
C VAL A 244 -0.10 15.49 -10.21
N ALA A 245 -1.11 15.87 -9.40
CA ALA A 245 -0.99 17.01 -8.49
C ALA A 245 0.08 16.82 -7.41
N THR A 246 0.33 15.60 -6.95
CA THR A 246 1.26 15.35 -5.84
C THR A 246 2.50 14.54 -6.24
N GLN A 247 2.43 13.78 -7.33
CA GLN A 247 3.49 12.89 -7.81
C GLN A 247 4.09 13.36 -9.15
N GLY A 248 3.33 14.13 -9.92
CA GLY A 248 3.73 14.59 -11.25
C GLY A 248 4.69 15.78 -11.18
N LEU A 249 5.96 15.53 -10.83
CA LEU A 249 6.98 16.59 -10.89
C LEU A 249 7.09 17.14 -12.32
N ARG A 250 6.95 18.47 -12.44
CA ARG A 250 7.01 19.21 -13.70
C ARG A 250 7.80 20.50 -13.51
N GLN A 251 8.38 21.01 -14.60
CA GLN A 251 8.96 22.35 -14.57
C GLN A 251 7.83 23.39 -14.46
N PRO A 252 7.88 24.31 -13.49
CA PRO A 252 6.80 25.26 -13.24
C PRO A 252 6.74 26.39 -14.27
N GLY A 253 7.77 26.57 -15.11
CA GLY A 253 7.84 27.67 -16.07
C GLY A 253 7.74 29.02 -15.35
N SER A 254 6.92 29.93 -15.89
CA SER A 254 6.71 31.28 -15.35
C SER A 254 5.83 31.36 -14.09
N ALA A 255 5.48 30.22 -13.48
CA ALA A 255 4.74 30.19 -12.22
C ALA A 255 5.63 30.40 -10.97
N LEU A 256 6.96 30.42 -11.16
CA LEU A 256 7.96 30.84 -10.17
C LEU A 256 8.67 32.10 -10.67
#